data_AF-A0A9W8MMA7-F1
#
_entry.id   AF-A0A9W8MMA7-F1
#
_cell.length_a   1.000
_cell.length_b   1.000
_cell.length_c   1.000
_cell.angle_alpha   90.00
_cell.angle_beta   90.00
_cell.angle_gamma   90.00
#
_symmetry.space_group_name_H-M   'P 1'
#
loop_
_entity.id
_entity.type
_entity.pdbx_description
1 polymer ?
#
loop_
_entity_poly.entity_id
_entity_poly.type
_entity_poly.pdbx_seq_one_letter_code
_entity_poly.pdbx_strand_id
1 'polypeptide(L)'
;MTSSFFIWGTTTAMDVMNLEMNEKDLSSDLNLAFIGNVVGSSRPGYTYTHIALFSLPSEFSGRMTILLNDAPPIASQNLLLLTTLATVPDEVLAAEIALHYWYSAFLLAEYEAQNVPLGEKSTLGWYYGAKSKEYLWHCLNGKISEGAARTEYSQAQTTPSRRDHRERFMAQLRPSHRVAFEEYRRSGIVRPFGVQNPHFTKPNLSLFTLEAKWWQSDSASPLNGWDPCEVIKTGKRYGAQAEDIFGCLYLFLSEQLRTFARRIREMRIAFKLFCWSPCEVGEFMKKIIFEDIDLPSTTRFDRINVSNIMD
;
A
#
# COMPACT_ATOMS: atom_id res chain seq x y z
N MET A 1 -16.20 -21.47 4.00
CA MET A 1 -16.25 -20.02 3.73
C MET A 1 -14.82 -19.52 3.69
N THR A 2 -14.25 -19.26 2.51
CA THR A 2 -12.97 -18.56 2.41
C THR A 2 -13.24 -17.09 2.74
N SER A 3 -12.70 -16.61 3.86
CA SER A 3 -12.81 -15.20 4.25
C SER A 3 -12.24 -14.33 3.11
N SER A 4 -13.03 -13.38 2.62
CA SER A 4 -12.57 -12.43 1.60
C SER A 4 -11.49 -11.53 2.19
N PHE A 5 -10.28 -11.56 1.63
CA PHE A 5 -9.18 -10.69 2.05
C PHE A 5 -9.12 -9.46 1.14
N PHE A 6 -8.86 -8.29 1.74
CA PHE A 6 -8.75 -7.01 1.05
C PHE A 6 -7.42 -6.34 1.40
N ILE A 7 -6.34 -6.64 0.67
CA ILE A 7 -5.01 -6.04 0.89
C ILE A 7 -5.06 -4.52 0.67
N TRP A 8 -5.88 -4.05 -0.28
CA TRP A 8 -6.04 -2.61 -0.57
C TRP A 8 -7.11 -1.92 0.27
N GLY A 9 -7.81 -2.68 1.12
CA GLY A 9 -8.93 -2.21 1.92
C GLY A 9 -10.10 -1.63 1.12
N THR A 10 -11.02 -1.00 1.85
CA THR A 10 -12.30 -0.48 1.34
C THR A 10 -12.64 0.91 1.86
N THR A 11 -11.76 1.53 2.65
CA THR A 11 -11.94 2.88 3.18
C THR A 11 -11.04 3.87 2.44
N THR A 12 -11.62 4.97 1.97
CA THR A 12 -10.87 6.09 1.41
C THR A 12 -9.92 6.65 2.47
N ALA A 13 -8.67 6.86 2.11
CA ALA A 13 -7.71 7.41 3.04
C ALA A 13 -8.00 8.92 3.29
N MET A 14 -7.67 9.38 4.49
CA MET A 14 -7.87 10.75 4.94
C MET A 14 -6.61 11.28 5.61
N ASP A 15 -6.46 12.61 5.62
CA ASP A 15 -5.39 13.26 6.38
C ASP A 15 -5.66 13.13 7.88
N VAL A 16 -5.00 12.15 8.50
CA VAL A 16 -5.11 11.88 9.93
C VAL A 16 -4.42 12.98 10.75
N MET A 17 -3.49 13.75 10.17
CA MET A 17 -2.80 14.84 10.86
C MET A 17 -3.65 16.09 10.89
N ASN A 18 -4.15 16.53 9.73
CA ASN A 18 -4.87 17.80 9.57
C ASN A 18 -4.18 18.92 10.37
N LEU A 19 -2.87 19.06 10.15
CA LEU A 19 -1.95 19.80 11.03
C LEU A 19 -2.34 21.29 11.15
N GLU A 20 -2.82 21.88 10.04
CA GLU A 20 -3.32 23.26 9.99
C GLU A 20 -4.49 23.50 10.96
N MET A 21 -5.33 22.49 11.17
CA MET A 21 -6.50 22.60 12.06
C MET A 21 -6.19 22.14 13.49
N ASN A 22 -5.05 21.49 13.72
CA ASN A 22 -4.70 20.86 14.98
C ASN A 22 -3.47 21.53 15.64
N GLU A 23 -2.33 20.84 15.72
CA GLU A 23 -1.17 21.22 16.52
C GLU A 23 -0.57 22.57 16.06
N LYS A 24 -0.74 22.95 14.78
CA LYS A 24 -0.27 24.22 14.17
C LYS A 24 1.21 24.56 14.41
N ASP A 25 2.00 23.57 14.82
CA ASP A 25 3.43 23.69 15.04
C ASP A 25 4.16 22.78 14.04
N LEU A 26 4.96 23.42 13.19
CA LEU A 26 5.74 22.77 12.15
C LEU A 26 7.11 22.28 12.64
N SER A 27 7.49 22.66 13.87
CA SER A 27 8.79 22.36 14.47
C SER A 27 8.74 21.23 15.50
N SER A 28 7.56 20.95 16.06
CA SER A 28 7.38 19.86 17.02
C SER A 28 7.55 18.48 16.38
N ASP A 29 8.15 17.57 17.15
CA ASP A 29 8.23 16.16 16.78
C ASP A 29 6.84 15.51 16.82
N LEU A 30 6.59 14.56 15.93
CA LEU A 30 5.30 13.88 15.78
C LEU A 30 5.47 12.36 15.82
N ASN A 31 4.70 11.70 16.67
CA ASN A 31 4.68 10.25 16.81
C ASN A 31 3.30 9.70 16.44
N LEU A 32 3.23 8.98 15.33
CA LEU A 32 2.00 8.41 14.79
C LEU A 32 2.02 6.89 14.89
N ALA A 33 0.91 6.30 15.28
CA ALA A 33 0.72 4.85 15.25
C ALA A 33 -0.50 4.47 14.40
N PHE A 34 -0.29 3.60 13.43
CA PHE A 34 -1.32 2.95 12.63
C PHE A 34 -1.36 1.47 12.98
N ILE A 35 -2.48 1.04 13.57
CA ILE A 35 -2.66 -0.30 14.12
C ILE A 35 -3.76 -1.02 13.33
N GLY A 36 -3.33 -1.84 12.37
CA GLY A 36 -4.13 -2.52 11.34
C GLY A 36 -4.10 -4.05 11.42
N ASN A 37 -4.13 -4.65 12.61
CA ASN A 37 -3.97 -6.10 12.77
C ASN A 37 -5.28 -6.90 12.81
N VAL A 38 -6.16 -6.72 11.82
CA VAL A 38 -7.22 -7.71 11.58
C VAL A 38 -7.22 -8.11 10.10
N VAL A 39 -7.11 -9.43 9.89
CA VAL A 39 -7.33 -10.08 8.60
C VAL A 39 -8.77 -9.83 8.16
N GLY A 40 -8.97 -9.12 7.04
CA GLY A 40 -10.28 -8.67 6.60
C GLY A 40 -10.63 -7.24 7.02
N SER A 41 -9.72 -6.52 7.68
CA SER A 41 -9.91 -5.10 7.95
C SER A 41 -9.95 -4.30 6.64
N SER A 42 -10.90 -3.38 6.59
CA SER A 42 -11.21 -2.49 5.48
C SER A 42 -10.15 -1.39 5.23
N ARG A 43 -8.97 -1.43 5.88
CA ARG A 43 -8.09 -0.27 6.01
C ARG A 43 -6.60 -0.68 6.00
N PRO A 44 -5.86 -0.53 4.89
CA PRO A 44 -4.42 -0.77 4.88
C PRO A 44 -3.72 0.44 5.49
N GLY A 45 -2.92 0.25 6.55
CA GLY A 45 -2.21 1.34 7.23
C GLY A 45 -1.27 2.15 6.32
N TYR A 46 -0.81 1.57 5.21
CA TYR A 46 0.06 2.23 4.25
C TYR A 46 -0.61 3.41 3.53
N THR A 47 -1.88 3.29 3.13
CA THR A 47 -2.58 4.40 2.44
C THR A 47 -2.70 5.63 3.35
N TYR A 48 -2.85 5.44 4.65
CA TYR A 48 -2.88 6.55 5.63
C TYR A 48 -1.49 7.13 5.90
N THR A 49 -0.47 6.29 5.92
CA THR A 49 0.93 6.73 6.00
C THR A 49 1.29 7.62 4.81
N HIS A 50 0.84 7.19 3.63
CA HIS A 50 0.97 7.93 2.39
C HIS A 50 0.29 9.30 2.45
N ILE A 51 -0.97 9.36 2.88
CA ILE A 51 -1.68 10.63 2.98
C ILE A 51 -1.13 11.52 4.09
N ALA A 52 -0.73 10.96 5.24
CA ALA A 52 -0.10 11.74 6.32
C ALA A 52 1.20 12.40 5.82
N LEU A 53 2.03 11.66 5.10
CA LEU A 53 3.26 12.20 4.51
C LEU A 53 3.00 13.22 3.41
N PHE A 54 1.99 13.00 2.56
CA PHE A 54 1.63 13.91 1.49
C PHE A 54 1.09 15.25 2.04
N SER A 55 0.33 15.21 3.14
CA SER A 55 -0.39 16.37 3.68
C SER A 55 0.47 17.27 4.58
N LEU A 56 1.69 16.85 4.94
CA LEU A 56 2.58 17.71 5.72
C LEU A 56 3.03 18.94 4.91
N PRO A 57 3.17 20.13 5.50
CA PRO A 57 3.77 21.27 4.81
C PRO A 57 5.25 21.03 4.49
N SER A 58 5.77 21.64 3.43
CA SER A 58 7.20 21.58 3.08
C SER A 58 8.12 22.18 4.15
N GLU A 59 7.56 23.05 4.99
CA GLU A 59 8.22 23.78 6.05
C GLU A 59 8.33 22.96 7.35
N PHE A 60 7.72 21.77 7.41
CA PHE A 60 7.80 20.90 8.58
C PHE A 60 9.26 20.47 8.83
N SER A 61 9.78 20.83 10.00
CA SER A 61 11.18 20.59 10.40
C SER A 61 11.33 19.60 11.55
N GLY A 62 10.22 19.23 12.20
CA GLY A 62 10.21 18.24 13.27
C GLY A 62 10.65 16.85 12.80
N ARG A 63 10.98 15.98 13.76
CA ARG A 63 11.18 14.55 13.51
C ARG A 63 9.82 13.86 13.55
N MET A 64 9.59 12.94 12.62
CA MET A 64 8.39 12.12 12.62
C MET A 64 8.72 10.65 12.90
N THR A 65 8.04 10.03 13.86
CA THR A 65 8.06 8.59 14.07
C THR A 65 6.74 8.01 13.62
N ILE A 66 6.77 7.02 12.73
CA ILE A 66 5.57 6.33 12.25
C ILE A 66 5.67 4.85 12.61
N LEU A 67 4.79 4.38 13.47
CA LEU A 67 4.60 2.96 13.77
C LEU A 67 3.50 2.39 12.88
N LEU A 68 3.82 1.36 12.10
CA LEU A 68 2.88 0.58 11.29
C LEU A 68 2.80 -0.83 11.85
N ASN A 69 1.63 -1.23 12.34
CA ASN A 69 1.40 -2.58 12.83
C ASN A 69 0.29 -3.25 12.03
N ASP A 70 0.66 -4.05 11.03
CA ASP A 70 -0.27 -4.64 10.06
C ASP A 70 -0.16 -6.18 10.06
N ALA A 71 -1.11 -6.84 9.41
CA ALA A 71 -1.06 -8.29 9.18
C ALA A 71 0.18 -8.68 8.31
N PRO A 72 0.71 -9.92 8.43
CA PRO A 72 1.97 -10.34 7.80
C PRO A 72 2.13 -10.02 6.30
N PRO A 73 1.13 -10.29 5.43
CA PRO A 73 1.26 -9.97 4.00
C PRO A 73 1.34 -8.46 3.75
N ILE A 74 0.54 -7.66 4.46
CA ILE A 74 0.52 -6.19 4.33
C ILE A 74 1.83 -5.60 4.88
N ALA A 75 2.29 -6.05 6.04
CA ALA A 75 3.55 -5.60 6.63
C ALA A 75 4.75 -5.87 5.70
N SER A 76 4.77 -7.02 5.02
CA SER A 76 5.81 -7.35 4.04
C SER A 76 5.74 -6.44 2.81
N GLN A 77 4.53 -6.17 2.29
CA GLN A 77 4.32 -5.24 1.20
C GLN A 77 4.75 -3.81 1.57
N ASN A 78 4.37 -3.32 2.75
CA ASN A 78 4.72 -2.00 3.25
C ASN A 78 6.24 -1.83 3.37
N LEU A 79 6.92 -2.86 3.90
CA LEU A 79 8.37 -2.87 4.00
C LEU A 79 9.02 -2.69 2.62
N LEU A 80 8.56 -3.45 1.62
CA LEU A 80 9.11 -3.43 0.27
C LEU A 80 8.75 -2.15 -0.52
N LEU A 81 7.58 -1.57 -0.27
CA LEU A 81 7.20 -0.27 -0.83
C LEU A 81 8.05 0.87 -0.24
N LEU A 82 8.19 0.91 1.08
CA LEU A 82 9.01 1.92 1.77
C LEU A 82 10.47 1.85 1.34
N THR A 83 11.04 0.64 1.25
CA THR A 83 12.41 0.50 0.76
C THR A 83 12.52 0.96 -0.68
N THR A 84 11.64 0.51 -1.59
CA THR A 84 11.67 0.94 -3.00
C THR A 84 11.64 2.47 -3.14
N LEU A 85 10.72 3.14 -2.47
CA LEU A 85 10.57 4.60 -2.57
C LEU A 85 11.75 5.36 -1.96
N ALA A 86 12.39 4.79 -0.95
CA ALA A 86 13.53 5.42 -0.31
C ALA A 86 14.84 5.19 -1.07
N THR A 87 15.02 4.02 -1.68
CA THR A 87 16.32 3.55 -2.15
C THR A 87 16.57 3.75 -3.65
N VAL A 88 15.52 3.71 -4.48
CA VAL A 88 15.66 3.88 -5.93
C VAL A 88 15.92 5.36 -6.24
N PRO A 89 17.12 5.78 -6.68
CA PRO A 89 17.46 7.21 -6.74
C PRO A 89 16.56 8.02 -7.68
N ASP A 90 16.22 7.45 -8.83
CA ASP A 90 15.27 8.04 -9.76
C ASP A 90 13.85 7.99 -9.17
N GLU A 91 13.33 9.17 -8.81
CA GLU A 91 12.01 9.37 -8.22
C GLU A 91 10.88 8.83 -9.12
N VAL A 92 11.02 8.97 -10.44
CA VAL A 92 10.02 8.50 -11.40
C VAL A 92 10.01 6.98 -11.46
N LEU A 93 11.19 6.37 -11.53
CA LEU A 93 11.32 4.92 -11.53
C LEU A 93 10.87 4.32 -10.18
N ALA A 94 11.22 4.95 -9.07
CA ALA A 94 10.80 4.52 -7.73
C ALA A 94 9.27 4.47 -7.62
N ALA A 95 8.60 5.53 -8.07
CA ALA A 95 7.14 5.62 -8.09
C ALA A 95 6.51 4.58 -9.02
N GLU A 96 7.10 4.34 -10.20
CA GLU A 96 6.60 3.34 -11.16
C GLU A 96 6.70 1.91 -10.59
N ILE A 97 7.85 1.55 -10.01
CA ILE A 97 8.05 0.24 -9.36
C ILE A 97 7.07 0.08 -8.20
N ALA A 98 6.98 1.09 -7.32
CA ALA A 98 6.09 1.03 -6.15
C ALA A 98 4.61 0.92 -6.56
N LEU A 99 4.16 1.67 -7.57
CA LEU A 99 2.78 1.62 -8.08
C LEU A 99 2.43 0.21 -8.56
N HIS A 100 3.28 -0.38 -9.40
CA HIS A 100 3.03 -1.72 -9.93
C HIS A 100 3.15 -2.79 -8.85
N TYR A 101 4.15 -2.67 -7.97
CA TYR A 101 4.29 -3.56 -6.82
C TYR A 101 3.09 -3.51 -5.87
N TRP A 102 2.44 -2.35 -5.77
CA TRP A 102 1.27 -2.22 -4.91
C TRP A 102 -0.02 -2.76 -5.57
N TYR A 103 -0.28 -2.40 -6.83
CA TYR A 103 -1.60 -2.58 -7.45
C TYR A 103 -1.66 -3.47 -8.68
N SER A 104 -0.53 -3.94 -9.20
CA SER A 104 -0.48 -4.81 -10.38
C SER A 104 -0.15 -6.25 -9.99
N ALA A 105 -0.92 -7.21 -10.48
CA ALA A 105 -0.74 -8.65 -10.29
C ALA A 105 0.53 -9.18 -10.98
N PHE A 106 1.01 -8.46 -11.99
CA PHE A 106 2.24 -8.76 -12.74
C PHE A 106 3.13 -7.51 -12.77
N LEU A 107 4.44 -7.74 -12.86
CA LEU A 107 5.50 -6.74 -12.86
C LEU A 107 6.38 -6.91 -14.11
N LEU A 108 7.15 -5.88 -14.44
CA LEU A 108 8.26 -6.04 -15.39
C LEU A 108 9.33 -6.95 -14.78
N ALA A 109 9.95 -7.78 -15.61
CA ALA A 109 11.02 -8.68 -15.17
C ALA A 109 12.21 -7.92 -14.57
N GLU A 110 12.47 -6.72 -15.09
CA GLU A 110 13.56 -5.81 -14.72
C GLU A 110 13.38 -5.17 -13.33
N TYR A 111 12.18 -5.27 -12.73
CA TYR A 111 11.95 -4.78 -11.38
C TYR A 111 12.51 -5.80 -10.37
N GLU A 112 13.79 -5.62 -10.03
CA GLU A 112 14.47 -6.31 -8.92
C GLU A 112 14.52 -5.40 -7.69
N ALA A 113 14.16 -5.96 -6.53
CA ALA A 113 14.23 -5.24 -5.26
C ALA A 113 15.70 -5.09 -4.81
N GLN A 114 16.13 -3.86 -4.54
CA GLN A 114 17.47 -3.57 -4.03
C GLN A 114 17.39 -3.18 -2.54
N ASN A 115 18.26 -3.77 -1.71
CA ASN A 115 18.39 -3.45 -0.29
C ASN A 115 19.39 -2.31 -0.10
N VAL A 116 18.94 -1.15 0.40
CA VAL A 116 19.78 0.03 0.66
C VAL A 116 19.19 0.79 1.88
N PRO A 117 19.99 1.55 2.67
CA PRO A 117 19.48 2.47 3.69
C PRO A 117 18.45 3.49 3.12
N LEU A 118 17.45 3.90 3.91
CA LEU A 118 16.36 4.81 3.49
C LEU A 118 16.81 6.26 3.15
N GLY A 119 18.10 6.56 3.23
CA GLY A 119 18.69 7.90 3.11
C GLY A 119 19.44 8.32 4.39
N GLU A 120 20.09 9.49 4.38
CA GLU A 120 20.87 9.99 5.52
C GLU A 120 19.99 10.44 6.70
N LYS A 121 18.74 10.84 6.43
CA LYS A 121 17.83 11.48 7.40
C LYS A 121 16.71 10.59 7.91
N SER A 122 16.47 9.45 7.26
CA SER A 122 15.33 8.57 7.55
C SER A 122 15.80 7.16 7.88
N THR A 123 15.09 6.49 8.80
CA THR A 123 15.47 5.15 9.29
C THR A 123 14.29 4.19 9.27
N LEU A 124 14.59 2.89 9.07
CA LEU A 124 13.63 1.79 9.05
C LEU A 124 14.02 0.79 10.13
N GLY A 125 13.15 0.62 11.12
CA GLY A 125 13.22 -0.48 12.09
C GLY A 125 12.04 -1.41 11.88
N TRP A 126 12.25 -2.71 12.00
CA TRP A 126 11.17 -3.69 11.93
C TRP A 126 11.36 -4.77 13.00
N TYR A 127 10.26 -5.27 13.54
CA TYR A 127 10.27 -6.34 14.54
C TYR A 127 9.27 -7.42 14.15
N TYR A 128 9.72 -8.42 13.38
CA TYR A 128 8.88 -9.45 12.76
C TYR A 128 9.09 -10.83 13.39
N GLY A 129 7.97 -11.51 13.69
CA GLY A 129 7.96 -12.92 14.06
C GLY A 129 8.24 -13.86 12.87
N ALA A 130 8.38 -15.16 13.16
CA ALA A 130 8.73 -16.18 12.15
C ALA A 130 7.78 -16.18 10.94
N LYS A 131 6.46 -16.08 11.18
CA LYS A 131 5.44 -16.05 10.11
C LYS A 131 5.61 -14.85 9.19
N SER A 132 5.87 -13.66 9.71
CA SER A 132 6.06 -12.46 8.88
C SER A 132 7.35 -12.52 8.07
N LYS A 133 8.41 -13.15 8.61
CA LYS A 133 9.64 -13.44 7.84
C LYS A 133 9.39 -14.41 6.69
N GLU A 134 8.51 -15.40 6.87
CA GLU A 134 8.10 -16.32 5.80
C GLU A 134 7.38 -15.59 4.66
N TYR A 135 6.46 -14.68 4.96
CA TYR A 135 5.80 -13.85 3.95
C TYR A 135 6.77 -12.93 3.20
N LEU A 136 7.68 -12.26 3.92
CA LEU A 136 8.71 -11.44 3.30
C LEU A 136 9.61 -12.29 2.38
N TRP A 137 10.00 -13.48 2.84
CA TRP A 137 10.78 -14.41 2.05
C TRP A 137 10.02 -14.86 0.79
N HIS A 138 8.72 -15.14 0.91
CA HIS A 138 7.86 -15.46 -0.23
C HIS A 138 7.82 -14.32 -1.26
N CYS A 139 7.66 -13.07 -0.81
CA CYS A 139 7.63 -11.92 -1.70
C CYS A 139 8.93 -11.74 -2.50
N LEU A 140 10.08 -12.01 -1.86
CA LEU A 140 11.41 -11.79 -2.45
C LEU A 140 11.93 -12.99 -3.26
N ASN A 141 11.67 -14.21 -2.78
CA ASN A 141 12.32 -15.43 -3.27
C ASN A 141 11.34 -16.51 -3.74
N GLY A 142 10.03 -16.30 -3.53
CA GLY A 142 9.02 -17.23 -3.99
C GLY A 142 9.09 -17.42 -5.51
N LYS A 143 8.59 -18.56 -5.98
CA LYS A 143 8.59 -18.91 -7.40
C LYS A 143 7.23 -19.46 -7.79
N ILE A 144 6.54 -18.71 -8.66
CA ILE A 144 5.33 -19.15 -9.35
C ILE A 144 5.60 -18.91 -10.84
N SER A 145 5.28 -19.88 -11.69
CA SER A 145 5.37 -19.66 -13.13
C SER A 145 4.32 -18.66 -13.59
N GLU A 146 4.63 -17.87 -14.62
CA GLU A 146 3.68 -16.92 -15.20
C GLU A 146 2.34 -17.59 -15.55
N GLY A 147 2.38 -18.75 -16.21
CA GLY A 147 1.18 -19.48 -16.61
C GLY A 147 0.30 -19.91 -15.43
N ALA A 148 0.92 -20.39 -14.34
CA ALA A 148 0.19 -20.77 -13.13
C ALA A 148 -0.44 -19.54 -12.45
N ALA A 149 0.32 -18.46 -12.30
CA ALA A 149 -0.16 -17.21 -11.71
C ALA A 149 -1.30 -16.58 -12.52
N ARG A 150 -1.19 -16.54 -13.86
CA ARG A 150 -2.26 -16.05 -14.76
C ARG A 150 -3.51 -16.91 -14.67
N THR A 151 -3.36 -18.22 -14.58
CA THR A 151 -4.49 -19.15 -14.42
C THR A 151 -5.21 -18.90 -13.12
N GLU A 152 -4.47 -18.86 -12.00
CA GLU A 152 -5.04 -18.59 -10.68
C GLU A 152 -5.72 -17.21 -10.62
N TYR A 153 -5.03 -16.16 -11.06
CA TYR A 153 -5.57 -14.80 -11.11
C TYR A 153 -6.87 -14.76 -11.92
N SER A 154 -6.88 -15.33 -13.13
CA SER A 154 -8.08 -15.36 -13.98
C SER A 154 -9.23 -16.12 -13.32
N GLN A 155 -8.96 -17.28 -12.72
CA GLN A 155 -9.97 -18.08 -12.03
C GLN A 155 -10.59 -17.33 -10.84
N ALA A 156 -9.76 -16.65 -10.04
CA ALA A 156 -10.23 -15.84 -8.93
C ALA A 156 -11.14 -14.70 -9.40
N GLN A 157 -10.86 -14.10 -10.57
CA GLN A 157 -11.67 -13.04 -11.15
C GLN A 157 -12.99 -13.54 -11.75
N THR A 158 -13.05 -14.77 -12.27
CA THR A 158 -14.22 -15.28 -13.02
C THR A 158 -15.01 -16.36 -12.28
N THR A 159 -14.73 -16.60 -10.99
CA THR A 159 -15.37 -17.67 -10.21
C THR A 159 -16.91 -17.62 -10.32
N PRO A 160 -17.59 -18.70 -10.78
CA PRO A 160 -19.03 -18.69 -11.07
C PRO A 160 -19.91 -18.37 -9.86
N SER A 161 -19.55 -18.85 -8.67
CA SER A 161 -20.32 -18.63 -7.44
C SER A 161 -20.40 -17.17 -7.00
N ARG A 162 -19.54 -16.31 -7.57
CA ARG A 162 -19.45 -14.88 -7.26
C ARG A 162 -20.02 -13.97 -8.35
N ARG A 163 -20.65 -14.55 -9.38
CA ARG A 163 -21.21 -13.80 -10.52
C ARG A 163 -22.12 -12.64 -10.08
N ASP A 164 -23.06 -12.91 -9.20
CA ASP A 164 -24.01 -11.90 -8.70
C ASP A 164 -23.30 -10.76 -7.95
N HIS A 165 -22.29 -11.05 -7.13
CA HIS A 165 -21.48 -10.01 -6.47
C HIS A 165 -20.78 -9.09 -7.47
N ARG A 166 -20.15 -9.67 -8.51
CA ARG A 166 -19.49 -8.89 -9.56
C ARG A 166 -20.48 -8.05 -10.35
N GLU A 167 -21.61 -8.62 -10.76
CA GLU A 167 -22.62 -7.92 -11.55
C GLU A 167 -23.24 -6.76 -10.77
N ARG A 168 -23.50 -6.93 -9.46
CA ARG A 168 -23.96 -5.84 -8.58
C ARG A 168 -22.94 -4.72 -8.47
N PHE A 169 -21.66 -5.05 -8.29
CA PHE A 169 -20.59 -4.05 -8.27
C PHE A 169 -20.51 -3.29 -9.61
N MET A 170 -20.50 -4.01 -10.73
CA MET A 170 -20.44 -3.41 -12.07
C MET A 170 -21.67 -2.53 -12.36
N ALA A 171 -22.86 -2.91 -11.89
CA ALA A 171 -24.08 -2.14 -12.09
C ALA A 171 -24.01 -0.72 -11.51
N GLN A 172 -23.20 -0.52 -10.46
CA GLN A 172 -22.98 0.78 -9.82
C GLN A 172 -22.03 1.70 -10.62
N LEU A 173 -21.26 1.14 -11.56
CA LEU A 173 -20.31 1.88 -12.38
C LEU A 173 -20.96 2.46 -13.63
N ARG A 174 -20.42 3.59 -14.10
CA ARG A 174 -20.74 4.15 -15.42
C ARG A 174 -20.34 3.17 -16.54
N PRO A 175 -21.02 3.15 -17.70
CA PRO A 175 -20.70 2.22 -18.78
C PRO A 175 -19.22 2.21 -19.18
N SER A 176 -18.59 3.38 -19.33
CA SER A 176 -17.15 3.48 -19.64
C SER A 176 -16.26 2.95 -18.53
N HIS A 177 -16.59 3.21 -17.27
CA HIS A 177 -15.85 2.70 -16.11
C HIS A 177 -15.95 1.18 -15.96
N ARG A 178 -17.06 0.55 -16.39
CA ARG A 178 -17.16 -0.91 -16.46
C ARG A 178 -16.12 -1.49 -17.41
N VAL A 179 -16.00 -0.90 -18.60
CA VAL A 179 -15.02 -1.34 -19.61
C VAL A 179 -13.59 -1.20 -19.08
N ALA A 180 -13.27 -0.07 -18.45
CA ALA A 180 -11.96 0.14 -17.83
C ALA A 180 -11.67 -0.86 -16.70
N PHE A 181 -12.68 -1.16 -15.87
CA PHE A 181 -12.57 -2.15 -14.81
C PHE A 181 -12.40 -3.58 -15.34
N GLU A 182 -13.13 -3.95 -16.39
CA GLU A 182 -12.97 -5.25 -17.05
C GLU A 182 -11.57 -5.41 -17.64
N GLU A 183 -11.00 -4.36 -18.25
CA GLU A 183 -9.63 -4.40 -18.74
C GLU A 183 -8.61 -4.56 -17.62
N TYR A 184 -8.79 -3.86 -16.50
CA TYR A 184 -7.97 -4.07 -15.31
C TYR A 184 -8.09 -5.50 -14.78
N ARG A 185 -9.30 -6.05 -14.66
CA ARG A 185 -9.50 -7.44 -14.23
C ARG A 185 -8.86 -8.44 -15.18
N ARG A 186 -8.87 -8.17 -16.49
CA ARG A 186 -8.28 -9.04 -17.51
C ARG A 186 -6.76 -9.02 -17.47
N SER A 187 -6.17 -7.84 -17.41
CA SER A 187 -4.71 -7.66 -17.44
C SER A 187 -4.04 -7.85 -16.09
N GLY A 188 -4.72 -7.44 -15.01
CA GLY A 188 -4.20 -7.32 -13.66
C GLY A 188 -3.20 -6.18 -13.50
N ILE A 189 -3.21 -5.17 -14.37
CA ILE A 189 -2.16 -4.14 -14.43
C ILE A 189 -2.80 -2.75 -14.36
N VAL A 190 -2.33 -1.90 -13.44
CA VAL A 190 -2.78 -0.50 -13.36
C VAL A 190 -1.97 0.36 -14.33
N ARG A 191 -2.55 0.66 -15.49
CA ARG A 191 -2.00 1.57 -16.51
C ARG A 191 -3.12 2.24 -17.30
N PRO A 192 -2.81 3.28 -18.10
CA PRO A 192 -3.77 3.85 -19.03
C PRO A 192 -4.29 2.80 -20.03
N PHE A 193 -5.58 2.85 -20.32
CA PHE A 193 -6.34 1.80 -21.00
C PHE A 193 -5.76 1.37 -22.36
N GLY A 194 -5.21 2.31 -23.13
CA GLY A 194 -4.66 2.04 -24.47
C GLY A 194 -3.27 1.43 -24.50
N VAL A 195 -2.61 1.28 -23.35
CA VAL A 195 -1.19 0.91 -23.31
C VAL A 195 -1.00 -0.61 -23.31
N GLN A 196 -0.15 -1.08 -24.21
CA GLN A 196 0.22 -2.49 -24.29
C GLN A 196 1.14 -2.91 -23.15
N ASN A 197 0.94 -4.12 -22.62
CA ASN A 197 1.65 -4.65 -21.45
C ASN A 197 2.36 -6.00 -21.66
N PRO A 198 2.96 -6.29 -22.84
CA PRO A 198 3.51 -7.63 -23.12
C PRO A 198 4.67 -8.02 -22.21
N HIS A 199 5.36 -7.04 -21.61
CA HIS A 199 6.53 -7.26 -20.75
C HIS A 199 6.17 -7.48 -19.27
N PHE A 200 4.89 -7.34 -18.88
CA PHE A 200 4.41 -7.59 -17.52
C PHE A 200 4.13 -9.08 -17.33
N THR A 201 5.18 -9.85 -17.13
CA THR A 201 5.15 -11.32 -17.09
C THR A 201 5.50 -11.89 -15.71
N LYS A 202 6.24 -11.13 -14.88
CA LYS A 202 6.67 -11.59 -13.55
C LYS A 202 5.51 -11.49 -12.55
N PRO A 203 5.06 -12.58 -11.91
CA PRO A 203 4.00 -12.50 -10.91
C PRO A 203 4.43 -11.64 -9.71
N ASN A 204 3.52 -10.77 -9.26
CA ASN A 204 3.72 -9.99 -8.04
C ASN A 204 3.32 -10.81 -6.82
N LEU A 205 4.29 -11.51 -6.22
CA LEU A 205 4.05 -12.44 -5.11
C LEU A 205 3.51 -11.77 -3.84
N SER A 206 3.58 -10.44 -3.70
CA SER A 206 2.93 -9.74 -2.59
C SER A 206 1.40 -9.81 -2.63
N LEU A 207 0.83 -10.13 -3.81
CA LEU A 207 -0.60 -10.27 -4.03
C LEU A 207 -1.05 -11.74 -4.12
N PHE A 208 -0.15 -12.69 -3.83
CA PHE A 208 -0.46 -14.12 -3.76
C PHE A 208 -0.19 -14.68 -2.35
N THR A 209 -0.93 -15.72 -1.96
CA THR A 209 -0.67 -16.45 -0.72
C THR A 209 0.60 -17.29 -0.84
N LEU A 210 1.08 -17.81 0.30
CA LEU A 210 2.23 -18.72 0.33
C LEU A 210 2.02 -19.96 -0.57
N GLU A 211 0.76 -20.38 -0.73
CA GLU A 211 0.29 -21.48 -1.58
C GLU A 211 -0.02 -21.04 -3.02
N ALA A 212 0.48 -19.87 -3.44
CA ALA A 212 0.30 -19.35 -4.79
C ALA A 212 -1.16 -19.05 -5.17
N LYS A 213 -2.04 -18.76 -4.20
CA LYS A 213 -3.44 -18.38 -4.44
C LYS A 213 -3.62 -16.88 -4.53
N TRP A 214 -4.55 -16.41 -5.34
CA TRP A 214 -4.84 -14.97 -5.42
C TRP A 214 -5.44 -14.49 -4.09
N TRP A 215 -4.84 -13.47 -3.48
CA TRP A 215 -5.27 -13.01 -2.15
C TRP A 215 -6.63 -12.29 -2.16
N GLN A 216 -6.88 -11.50 -3.20
CA GLN A 216 -7.94 -10.48 -3.14
C GLN A 216 -9.32 -11.03 -3.52
N SER A 217 -10.37 -10.44 -2.93
CA SER A 217 -11.73 -10.64 -3.41
C SER A 217 -11.91 -10.16 -4.86
N ASP A 218 -12.87 -10.79 -5.54
CA ASP A 218 -13.45 -10.41 -6.83
C ASP A 218 -14.01 -8.98 -6.92
N SER A 219 -14.20 -8.29 -5.80
CA SER A 219 -14.65 -6.90 -5.72
C SER A 219 -13.55 -5.91 -5.30
N ALA A 220 -12.34 -6.42 -5.00
CA ALA A 220 -11.23 -5.56 -4.65
C ALA A 220 -10.82 -4.72 -5.85
N SER A 221 -10.64 -3.42 -5.61
CA SER A 221 -10.17 -2.48 -6.63
C SER A 221 -9.07 -1.60 -6.05
N PRO A 222 -8.01 -1.31 -6.82
CA PRO A 222 -7.07 -0.25 -6.51
C PRO A 222 -7.74 1.10 -6.24
N LEU A 223 -8.93 1.34 -6.78
CA LEU A 223 -9.69 2.58 -6.61
C LEU A 223 -10.30 2.75 -5.20
N ASN A 224 -10.50 1.66 -4.44
CA ASN A 224 -11.25 1.70 -3.18
C ASN A 224 -10.59 2.57 -2.08
N GLY A 225 -9.27 2.81 -2.19
CA GLY A 225 -8.51 3.60 -1.22
C GLY A 225 -8.48 5.11 -1.50
N TRP A 226 -9.05 5.56 -2.61
CA TRP A 226 -8.83 6.91 -3.14
C TRP A 226 -10.13 7.64 -3.45
N ASP A 227 -10.13 8.97 -3.32
CA ASP A 227 -11.26 9.80 -3.75
C ASP A 227 -11.33 9.80 -5.29
N PRO A 228 -12.41 9.26 -5.89
CA PRO A 228 -12.56 9.25 -7.35
C PRO A 228 -12.53 10.65 -7.98
N CYS A 229 -12.98 11.68 -7.26
CA CYS A 229 -12.97 13.06 -7.77
C CYS A 229 -11.54 13.58 -7.95
N GLU A 230 -10.67 13.37 -6.96
CA GLU A 230 -9.26 13.78 -7.04
C GLU A 230 -8.47 12.91 -8.03
N VAL A 231 -8.79 11.61 -8.15
CA VAL A 231 -8.23 10.73 -9.18
C VAL A 231 -8.53 11.26 -10.57
N ILE A 232 -9.81 11.54 -10.88
CA ILE A 232 -10.24 12.05 -12.19
C ILE A 232 -9.64 13.43 -12.46
N LYS A 233 -9.65 14.32 -11.46
CA LYS A 233 -9.09 15.67 -11.57
C LYS A 233 -7.60 15.63 -11.90
N THR A 234 -6.84 14.77 -11.23
CA THR A 234 -5.41 14.58 -11.50
C THR A 234 -5.18 13.98 -12.87
N GLY A 235 -5.95 12.96 -13.25
CA GLY A 235 -5.89 12.38 -14.59
C GLY A 235 -6.11 13.42 -15.69
N LYS A 236 -7.16 14.24 -15.57
CA LYS A 236 -7.46 15.33 -16.52
C LYS A 236 -6.33 16.34 -16.64
N ARG A 237 -5.66 16.70 -15.52
CA ARG A 237 -4.50 17.62 -15.54
C ARG A 237 -3.36 17.09 -16.42
N TYR A 238 -3.20 15.77 -16.48
CA TYR A 238 -2.18 15.10 -17.30
C TYR A 238 -2.73 14.56 -18.64
N GLY A 239 -3.94 14.98 -19.05
CA GLY A 239 -4.53 14.66 -20.35
C GLY A 239 -5.29 13.34 -20.43
N ALA A 240 -5.43 12.60 -19.33
CA ALA A 240 -6.30 11.42 -19.30
C ALA A 240 -7.79 11.82 -19.30
N GLN A 241 -8.59 10.98 -19.93
CA GLN A 241 -10.05 11.13 -19.93
C GLN A 241 -10.64 10.42 -18.72
N ALA A 242 -11.77 10.92 -18.21
CA ALA A 242 -12.41 10.35 -17.02
C ALA A 242 -12.90 8.91 -17.26
N GLU A 243 -13.18 8.55 -18.51
CA GLU A 243 -13.52 7.21 -18.98
C GLU A 243 -12.39 6.21 -18.73
N ASP A 244 -11.14 6.65 -18.88
CA ASP A 244 -9.96 5.88 -18.50
C ASP A 244 -9.64 6.08 -17.02
N ILE A 245 -10.52 5.57 -16.16
CA ILE A 245 -10.40 5.75 -14.70
C ILE A 245 -9.13 5.10 -14.13
N PHE A 246 -8.62 4.04 -14.75
CA PHE A 246 -7.35 3.41 -14.35
C PHE A 246 -6.13 4.16 -14.87
N GLY A 247 -6.21 4.82 -16.04
CA GLY A 247 -5.22 5.80 -16.47
C GLY A 247 -5.20 7.03 -15.56
N CYS A 248 -6.36 7.54 -15.15
CA CYS A 248 -6.46 8.59 -14.15
C CYS A 248 -5.83 8.15 -12.82
N LEU A 249 -6.13 6.93 -12.36
CA LEU A 249 -5.54 6.37 -11.15
C LEU A 249 -4.02 6.23 -11.28
N TYR A 250 -3.52 5.73 -12.41
CA TYR A 250 -2.10 5.59 -12.66
C TYR A 250 -1.37 6.94 -12.53
N LEU A 251 -1.89 7.99 -13.16
CA LEU A 251 -1.30 9.33 -13.11
C LEU A 251 -1.39 9.95 -11.71
N PHE A 252 -2.51 9.75 -11.03
CA PHE A 252 -2.69 10.14 -9.64
C PHE A 252 -1.66 9.46 -8.74
N LEU A 253 -1.57 8.12 -8.78
CA LEU A 253 -0.62 7.35 -7.97
C LEU A 253 0.84 7.69 -8.30
N SER A 254 1.17 7.93 -9.57
CA SER A 254 2.52 8.31 -9.97
C SER A 254 2.95 9.63 -9.32
N GLU A 255 2.09 10.66 -9.33
CA GLU A 255 2.36 11.93 -8.67
C GLU A 255 2.49 11.79 -7.14
N GLN A 256 1.56 11.03 -6.57
CA GLN A 256 1.51 10.77 -5.14
C GLN A 256 2.79 10.09 -4.65
N LEU A 257 3.19 9.00 -5.30
CA LEU A 257 4.36 8.20 -4.91
C LEU A 257 5.68 8.92 -5.18
N ARG A 258 5.75 9.75 -6.24
CA ARG A 258 6.89 10.65 -6.49
C ARG A 258 7.11 11.62 -5.34
N THR A 259 6.03 12.27 -4.91
CA THR A 259 6.05 13.18 -3.76
C THR A 259 6.49 12.46 -2.49
N PHE A 260 6.01 11.24 -2.27
CA PHE A 260 6.39 10.41 -1.14
C PHE A 260 7.87 10.03 -1.15
N ALA A 261 8.38 9.55 -2.30
CA ALA A 261 9.79 9.19 -2.48
C ALA A 261 10.72 10.37 -2.16
N ARG A 262 10.38 11.57 -2.64
CA ARG A 262 11.10 12.81 -2.34
C ARG A 262 11.07 13.12 -0.84
N ARG A 263 9.88 13.11 -0.23
CA ARG A 263 9.70 13.48 1.19
C ARG A 263 10.43 12.54 2.14
N ILE A 264 10.44 11.23 1.87
CA ILE A 264 11.22 10.28 2.69
C ILE A 264 12.71 10.66 2.75
N ARG A 265 13.27 11.20 1.67
CA ARG A 265 14.69 11.56 1.58
C ARG A 265 15.00 12.92 2.19
N GLU A 266 14.05 13.85 2.12
CA GLU A 266 14.24 15.23 2.58
C GLU A 266 13.95 15.40 4.08
N MET A 267 12.91 14.73 4.57
CA MET A 267 12.40 14.83 5.93
C MET A 267 13.13 13.89 6.90
N ARG A 268 12.92 14.08 8.21
CA ARG A 268 13.47 13.24 9.28
C ARG A 268 12.42 12.25 9.75
N ILE A 269 12.35 11.07 9.12
CA ILE A 269 11.29 10.10 9.40
C ILE A 269 11.87 8.78 9.92
N ALA A 270 11.33 8.28 11.02
CA ALA A 270 11.64 6.98 11.58
C ALA A 270 10.43 6.05 11.45
N PHE A 271 10.50 5.06 10.56
CA PHE A 271 9.47 4.04 10.40
C PHE A 271 9.73 2.85 11.33
N LYS A 272 8.71 2.41 12.07
CA LYS A 272 8.72 1.22 12.95
C LYS A 272 7.65 0.24 12.45
N LEU A 273 8.07 -0.85 11.81
CA LEU A 273 7.15 -1.83 11.20
C LEU A 273 6.99 -3.06 12.08
N PHE A 274 5.75 -3.35 12.46
CA PHE A 274 5.35 -4.44 13.33
C PHE A 274 4.27 -5.30 12.67
N CYS A 275 4.15 -6.51 13.20
CA CYS A 275 3.17 -7.49 12.77
C CYS A 275 2.72 -8.36 13.97
N TRP A 276 2.23 -7.69 15.01
CA TRP A 276 1.85 -8.31 16.28
C TRP A 276 0.45 -7.87 16.69
N SER A 277 -0.24 -8.62 17.56
CA SER A 277 -1.52 -8.14 18.08
C SER A 277 -1.31 -6.78 18.78
N PRO A 278 -2.30 -5.87 18.76
CA PRO A 278 -2.16 -4.57 19.44
C PRO A 278 -1.79 -4.72 20.93
N CYS A 279 -2.32 -5.76 21.58
CA CYS A 279 -2.00 -6.10 22.96
C CYS A 279 -0.52 -6.49 23.13
N GLU A 280 0.01 -7.36 22.26
CA GLU A 280 1.43 -7.74 22.28
C GLU A 280 2.34 -6.54 22.03
N VAL A 281 2.01 -5.64 21.09
CA VAL A 281 2.77 -4.39 20.88
C VAL A 281 2.83 -3.58 22.17
N GLY A 282 1.69 -3.42 22.86
CA GLY A 282 1.61 -2.73 24.15
C GLY A 282 2.44 -3.40 25.25
N GLU A 283 2.42 -4.73 25.33
CA GLU A 283 3.26 -5.48 26.27
C GLU A 283 4.75 -5.36 25.97
N PHE A 284 5.13 -5.46 24.70
CA PHE A 284 6.52 -5.37 24.26
C PHE A 284 7.10 -3.99 24.52
N MET A 285 6.30 -2.92 24.32
CA MET A 285 6.69 -1.57 24.74
C MET A 285 6.93 -1.47 26.25
N LYS A 286 6.05 -2.04 27.09
CA LYS A 286 6.23 -2.04 28.56
C LYS A 286 7.46 -2.84 29.00
N LYS A 287 7.77 -3.93 28.30
CA LYS A 287 8.92 -4.80 28.54
C LYS A 287 10.21 -4.29 27.90
N ILE A 288 10.20 -3.09 27.29
CA ILE A 288 11.39 -2.42 26.76
C ILE A 288 12.02 -3.24 25.60
N ILE A 289 11.19 -3.94 24.83
CA ILE A 289 11.68 -4.83 23.76
C ILE A 289 12.13 -4.05 22.52
N PHE A 290 11.63 -2.83 22.31
CA PHE A 290 11.84 -2.06 21.07
C PHE A 290 12.89 -0.94 21.17
N GLU A 291 13.71 -0.92 22.23
CA GLU A 291 14.77 0.10 22.39
C GLU A 291 15.84 0.01 21.28
N ASP A 292 16.13 -1.21 20.81
CA ASP A 292 17.11 -1.49 19.76
C ASP A 292 16.74 -0.86 18.41
N ILE A 293 15.45 -0.66 18.17
CA ILE A 293 14.92 0.02 16.99
C ILE A 293 14.52 1.46 17.29
N ASP A 294 15.05 2.11 18.33
CA ASP A 294 14.78 3.52 18.68
C ASP A 294 13.28 3.80 18.90
N LEU A 295 12.63 2.93 19.69
CA LEU A 295 11.26 3.11 20.17
C LEU A 295 11.19 2.82 21.69
N PRO A 296 11.55 3.80 22.55
CA PRO A 296 11.58 3.59 24.00
C PRO A 296 10.18 3.44 24.61
N SER A 297 10.10 2.81 25.79
CA SER A 297 8.84 2.62 26.55
C SER A 297 8.16 3.93 26.97
N THR A 298 8.92 5.03 26.98
CA THR A 298 8.44 6.39 27.27
C THR A 298 7.78 7.06 26.08
N THR A 299 7.86 6.49 24.87
CA THR A 299 7.23 7.05 23.67
C THR A 299 5.74 7.29 23.91
N ARG A 300 5.26 8.46 23.51
CA ARG A 300 3.84 8.79 23.45
C ARG A 300 3.49 9.09 22.01
N PHE A 301 2.39 8.52 21.56
CA PHE A 301 1.85 8.76 20.23
C PHE A 301 0.84 9.89 20.32
N ASP A 302 1.03 10.92 19.51
CA ASP A 302 0.10 12.04 19.36
C ASP A 302 -1.21 11.55 18.76
N ARG A 303 -1.12 10.55 17.86
CA ARG A 303 -2.28 9.92 17.22
C ARG A 303 -2.09 8.41 17.12
N ILE A 304 -3.12 7.69 17.54
CA ILE A 304 -3.23 6.24 17.35
C ILE A 304 -4.48 6.00 16.51
N ASN A 305 -4.27 5.59 15.26
CA ASN A 305 -5.36 5.18 14.37
C ASN A 305 -5.46 3.66 14.39
N VAL A 306 -6.64 3.15 14.76
CA VAL A 306 -6.94 1.73 14.78
C VAL A 306 -7.87 1.38 13.61
N SER A 307 -7.54 0.33 12.86
CA SER A 307 -8.50 -0.28 11.92
C SER A 307 -9.73 -0.77 12.69
N ASN A 308 -10.90 -0.88 12.04
CA ASN A 308 -12.15 -1.27 12.73
C ASN A 308 -11.96 -2.61 13.48
N ILE A 309 -11.76 -2.53 14.81
CA ILE A 309 -11.73 -3.69 15.73
C ILE A 309 -13.15 -3.98 16.25
N MET A 310 -14.13 -3.15 15.88
CA MET A 310 -15.54 -3.31 16.19
C MET A 310 -16.31 -3.68 14.93
N ASP A 311 -16.28 -4.97 14.58
CA ASP A 311 -17.33 -5.67 13.83
C ASP A 311 -17.33 -7.15 14.24
#